data_AF-M3I330-F1
#
_entry.id   AF-M3I330-F1
#
_cell.length_a   1.000
_cell.length_b   1.000
_cell.length_c   1.000
_cell.angle_alpha   90.00
_cell.angle_beta   90.00
_cell.angle_gamma   90.00
#
_symmetry.space_group_name_H-M   'P 1'
#
loop_
_entity.id
_entity.type
_entity.pdbx_description
1 polymer ?
#
loop_
_entity_poly.entity_id
_entity_poly.type
_entity_poly.pdbx_seq_one_letter_code
_entity_poly.pdbx_strand_id
1 'polypeptide(L)'
;MDNLGYMGSDFNKAAGLPENFKIHKSSIDEIMRFNNKTYLFTPSPDQKPFENIDVADTVKQYYKLFNAVVPEGKETYSQSDLEKLPKGFSVNINQKPFGKSNFLKDVSLFAVSNVYSTQTQLQDAGELSSDIKKYGVSLSVYPLNFSTLGSSNLQEKDGFSFNPDTSVYEKEGGYAREGVFMQFLKGFPPIASDSGETRLTDQVQTYAQDMRSQSFDDMPITISDFLKNTKIIKEFLKKIIEDGLMSLSGNETADSIVDKLALRLEAFQKETVRPKGETNI
;
A
#
# COMPACT_ATOMS: atom_id res chain seq x y z
N MET A 1 3.21 27.68 6.44
CA MET A 1 2.55 27.68 5.12
C MET A 1 2.96 28.95 4.41
N ASP A 2 3.24 28.89 3.12
CA ASP A 2 3.51 30.09 2.32
C ASP A 2 2.21 30.79 1.89
N ASN A 3 2.35 31.95 1.23
CA ASN A 3 1.21 32.74 0.77
C ASN A 3 0.43 32.06 -0.38
N LEU A 4 0.97 31.01 -0.97
CA LEU A 4 0.37 30.23 -2.06
C LEU A 4 -0.28 28.94 -1.55
N GLY A 5 -0.31 28.71 -0.24
CA GLY A 5 -0.96 27.56 0.38
C GLY A 5 -0.08 26.32 0.51
N TYR A 6 1.23 26.39 0.24
CA TYR A 6 2.14 25.26 0.39
C TYR A 6 2.69 25.13 1.80
N MET A 7 2.89 23.89 2.24
CA MET A 7 3.56 23.57 3.50
C MET A 7 5.00 24.07 3.50
N GLY A 8 5.48 24.50 4.67
CA GLY A 8 6.83 25.03 4.84
C GLY A 8 7.85 23.97 5.24
N SER A 9 9.11 24.40 5.40
CA SER A 9 10.26 23.56 5.75
C SER A 9 10.05 22.73 7.02
N ASP A 10 9.36 23.26 8.03
CA ASP A 10 9.11 22.53 9.28
C ASP A 10 8.24 21.28 9.06
N PHE A 11 7.23 21.38 8.19
CA PHE A 11 6.41 20.24 7.80
C PHE A 11 7.24 19.23 7.02
N ASN A 12 8.04 19.69 6.04
CA ASN A 12 8.90 18.82 5.25
C ASN A 12 9.88 18.04 6.14
N LYS A 13 10.48 18.71 7.12
CA LYS A 13 11.36 18.09 8.10
C LYS A 13 10.63 17.02 8.92
N ALA A 14 9.42 17.33 9.43
CA ALA A 14 8.61 16.36 10.18
C ALA A 14 8.20 15.16 9.32
N ALA A 15 7.83 15.41 8.06
CA ALA A 15 7.41 14.41 7.10
C ALA A 15 8.59 13.70 6.38
N GLY A 16 9.84 14.04 6.67
CA GLY A 16 11.01 13.47 5.99
C GLY A 16 11.05 13.72 4.48
N LEU A 17 10.48 14.83 4.03
CA LEU A 17 10.43 15.26 2.62
C LEU A 17 11.68 16.10 2.29
N PRO A 18 12.10 16.15 1.00
CA PRO A 18 13.10 17.12 0.54
C PRO A 18 12.69 18.55 0.88
N GLU A 19 13.67 19.42 1.14
CA GLU A 19 13.42 20.80 1.56
C GLU A 19 12.53 21.57 0.57
N ASN A 20 12.76 21.36 -0.74
CA ASN A 20 12.03 21.99 -1.82
C ASN A 20 10.74 21.25 -2.25
N PHE A 21 10.37 20.16 -1.60
CA PHE A 21 9.17 19.40 -1.93
C PHE A 21 7.92 20.14 -1.43
N LYS A 22 7.02 20.52 -2.33
CA LYS A 22 5.90 21.42 -2.01
C LYS A 22 4.58 20.69 -1.92
N ILE A 23 4.09 20.39 -0.71
CA ILE A 23 2.72 19.89 -0.51
C ILE A 23 1.75 21.05 -0.32
N HIS A 24 0.71 21.12 -1.12
CA HIS A 24 -0.34 22.14 -0.99
C HIS A 24 -1.34 21.79 0.12
N LYS A 25 -1.92 22.80 0.77
CA LYS A 25 -2.92 22.65 1.84
C LYS A 25 -4.12 21.80 1.41
N SER A 26 -4.59 21.93 0.18
CA SER A 26 -5.73 21.13 -0.32
C SER A 26 -5.45 19.62 -0.25
N SER A 27 -4.20 19.19 -0.44
CA SER A 27 -3.83 17.78 -0.30
C SER A 27 -3.83 17.33 1.16
N ILE A 28 -3.40 18.19 2.09
CA ILE A 28 -3.48 17.92 3.54
C ILE A 28 -4.94 17.83 3.98
N ASP A 29 -5.77 18.78 3.56
CA ASP A 29 -7.20 18.79 3.85
C ASP A 29 -7.89 17.53 3.32
N GLU A 30 -7.51 17.07 2.13
CA GLU A 30 -8.06 15.85 1.52
C GLU A 30 -7.63 14.58 2.27
N ILE A 31 -6.37 14.48 2.71
CA ILE A 31 -5.91 13.37 3.57
C ILE A 31 -6.73 13.34 4.87
N MET A 32 -6.92 14.50 5.49
CA MET A 32 -7.73 14.63 6.72
C MET A 32 -9.19 14.23 6.47
N ARG A 33 -9.80 14.73 5.39
CA ARG A 33 -11.18 14.45 5.02
C ARG A 33 -11.39 12.96 4.78
N PHE A 34 -10.53 12.37 3.94
CA PHE A 34 -10.59 10.95 3.59
C PHE A 34 -10.54 10.08 4.85
N ASN A 35 -9.54 10.28 5.71
CA ASN A 35 -9.40 9.50 6.94
C ASN A 35 -10.60 9.64 7.88
N ASN A 36 -11.08 10.87 8.12
CA ASN A 36 -12.24 11.07 8.98
C ASN A 36 -13.52 10.46 8.40
N LYS A 37 -13.59 10.24 7.09
CA LYS A 37 -14.79 9.72 6.42
C LYS A 37 -14.77 8.20 6.20
N THR A 38 -13.59 7.59 6.06
CA THR A 38 -13.43 6.19 5.65
C THR A 38 -12.98 5.26 6.76
N TYR A 39 -12.71 5.76 7.96
CA TYR A 39 -12.39 4.89 9.10
C TYR A 39 -13.60 4.01 9.46
N LEU A 40 -13.49 2.73 9.09
CA LEU A 40 -14.59 1.75 9.10
C LEU A 40 -15.18 1.51 10.49
N PHE A 41 -14.35 1.60 11.53
CA PHE A 41 -14.75 1.27 12.91
C PHE A 41 -15.26 2.49 13.67
N THR A 42 -15.93 3.41 12.96
CA THR A 42 -16.64 4.54 13.56
C THR A 42 -18.07 4.08 13.92
N PRO A 43 -18.49 4.10 15.20
CA PRO A 43 -19.79 3.55 15.63
C PRO A 43 -21.02 4.22 15.00
N SER A 44 -20.90 5.48 14.57
CA SER A 44 -21.99 6.25 13.97
C SER A 44 -21.46 7.08 12.78
N PRO A 45 -22.22 7.22 11.68
CA PRO A 45 -21.81 8.00 10.51
C PRO A 45 -21.44 9.47 10.79
N ASP A 46 -22.00 10.06 11.85
CA ASP A 46 -21.79 11.46 12.22
C ASP A 46 -20.68 11.68 13.26
N GLN A 47 -20.10 10.59 13.79
CA GLN A 47 -19.04 10.66 14.78
C GLN A 47 -17.69 10.92 14.14
N LYS A 48 -16.89 11.80 14.73
CA LYS A 48 -15.49 12.01 14.34
C LYS A 48 -14.63 10.85 14.86
N PRO A 49 -13.92 10.10 14.00
CA PRO A 49 -13.13 8.97 14.46
C PRO A 49 -11.83 9.39 15.16
N PHE A 50 -11.21 10.47 14.71
CA PHE A 50 -9.89 10.91 15.19
C PHE A 50 -9.96 12.13 16.09
N GLU A 51 -9.27 12.08 17.21
CA GLU A 51 -8.92 13.29 17.97
C GLU A 51 -7.81 14.05 17.25
N ASN A 52 -6.78 13.32 16.82
CA ASN A 52 -5.65 13.83 16.05
C ASN A 52 -5.25 12.85 14.95
N ILE A 53 -4.80 13.39 13.81
CA ILE A 53 -4.12 12.63 12.76
C ILE A 53 -2.73 13.23 12.62
N ASP A 54 -1.70 12.42 12.82
CA ASP A 54 -0.34 12.83 12.51
C ASP A 54 -0.13 12.78 11.00
N VAL A 55 -0.53 13.86 10.32
CA VAL A 55 -0.45 13.94 8.86
C VAL A 55 1.01 13.96 8.39
N ALA A 56 1.93 14.53 9.17
CA ALA A 56 3.34 14.55 8.81
C ALA A 56 3.92 13.12 8.82
N ASP A 57 3.66 12.34 9.87
CA ASP A 57 4.08 10.94 9.91
C ASP A 57 3.37 10.10 8.82
N THR A 58 2.07 10.33 8.59
CA THR A 58 1.35 9.67 7.51
C THR A 58 2.01 9.97 6.15
N VAL A 59 2.24 11.24 5.81
CA VAL A 59 2.92 11.62 4.57
C VAL A 59 4.32 11.02 4.49
N LYS A 60 5.07 10.99 5.59
CA LYS A 60 6.40 10.39 5.66
C LYS A 60 6.42 8.93 5.25
N GLN A 61 5.52 8.11 5.80
CA GLN A 61 5.53 6.68 5.49
C GLN A 61 5.11 6.41 4.05
N TYR A 62 4.11 7.13 3.53
CA TYR A 62 3.70 6.98 2.13
C TYR A 62 4.74 7.55 1.16
N TYR A 63 5.47 8.61 1.52
CA TYR A 63 6.54 9.15 0.69
C TYR A 63 7.71 8.16 0.56
N LYS A 64 8.04 7.43 1.63
CA LYS A 64 9.02 6.33 1.56
C LYS A 64 8.58 5.23 0.59
N LEU A 65 7.32 4.81 0.65
CA LEU A 65 6.76 3.82 -0.29
C LEU A 65 6.78 4.37 -1.72
N PHE A 66 6.38 5.62 -1.91
CA PHE A 66 6.42 6.29 -3.20
C PHE A 66 7.81 6.25 -3.82
N ASN A 67 8.88 6.58 -3.08
CA ASN A 67 10.24 6.53 -3.61
C ASN A 67 10.74 5.09 -3.88
N ALA A 68 10.21 4.08 -3.19
CA ALA A 68 10.51 2.69 -3.50
C ALA A 68 9.83 2.20 -4.79
N VAL A 69 8.69 2.79 -5.18
CA VAL A 69 7.93 2.43 -6.39
C VAL A 69 8.28 3.31 -7.58
N VAL A 70 8.32 4.63 -7.40
CA VAL A 70 8.52 5.61 -8.47
C VAL A 70 10.00 6.02 -8.54
N PRO A 71 10.67 5.86 -9.70
CA PRO A 71 12.08 6.22 -9.85
C PRO A 71 12.38 7.66 -9.40
N GLU A 72 13.53 7.86 -8.76
CA GLU A 72 14.04 9.19 -8.42
C GLU A 72 14.52 9.95 -9.68
N GLY A 73 14.67 11.27 -9.57
CA GLY A 73 15.49 12.05 -10.51
C GLY A 73 14.77 12.97 -11.49
N LYS A 74 13.43 12.94 -11.59
CA LYS A 74 12.67 13.95 -12.38
C LYS A 74 11.92 14.92 -11.49
N GLU A 75 12.12 16.21 -11.74
CA GLU A 75 11.38 17.29 -11.09
C GLU A 75 10.03 17.59 -11.77
N THR A 76 9.96 17.33 -13.09
CA THR A 76 8.76 17.52 -13.92
C THR A 76 8.56 16.30 -14.81
N TYR A 77 7.31 15.85 -14.91
CA TYR A 77 6.87 14.67 -15.64
C TYR A 77 5.92 15.08 -16.76
N SER A 78 6.32 14.86 -18.01
CA SER A 78 5.43 14.99 -19.17
C SER A 78 4.43 13.84 -19.22
N GLN A 79 3.39 13.94 -20.07
CA GLN A 79 2.45 12.82 -20.28
C GLN A 79 3.17 11.52 -20.68
N SER A 80 4.18 11.62 -21.55
CA SER A 80 5.00 10.47 -21.97
C SER A 80 5.83 9.87 -20.84
N ASP A 81 6.19 10.66 -19.83
CA ASP A 81 6.87 10.16 -18.64
C ASP A 81 5.90 9.43 -17.71
N LEU A 82 4.69 9.97 -17.53
CA LEU A 82 3.63 9.34 -16.73
C LEU A 82 3.24 7.97 -17.30
N GLU A 83 3.22 7.82 -18.62
CA GLU A 83 2.99 6.54 -19.30
C GLU A 83 4.08 5.49 -19.03
N LYS A 84 5.30 5.91 -18.69
CA LYS A 84 6.42 5.01 -18.36
C LYS A 84 6.47 4.65 -16.87
N LEU A 85 5.71 5.34 -16.03
CA LEU A 85 5.66 5.01 -14.61
C LEU A 85 4.98 3.65 -14.35
N PRO A 86 5.33 2.98 -13.23
CA PRO A 86 4.77 1.68 -12.88
C PRO A 86 3.24 1.64 -12.91
N LYS A 87 2.70 0.49 -13.32
CA LYS A 87 1.25 0.19 -13.34
C LYS A 87 0.75 -0.37 -12.02
N GLY A 88 1.66 -0.74 -11.11
CA GLY A 88 1.30 -1.11 -9.76
C GLY A 88 2.48 -1.62 -8.96
N PHE A 89 2.21 -2.06 -7.75
CA PHE A 89 3.21 -2.63 -6.86
C PHE A 89 2.57 -3.60 -5.86
N SER A 90 3.41 -4.36 -5.18
CA SER A 90 3.01 -5.15 -4.02
C SER A 90 3.87 -4.83 -2.81
N VAL A 91 3.32 -5.08 -1.62
CA VAL A 91 4.06 -4.94 -0.37
C VAL A 91 4.07 -6.24 0.41
N ASN A 92 5.19 -6.50 1.08
CA ASN A 92 5.26 -7.41 2.20
C ASN A 92 4.86 -6.63 3.46
N ILE A 93 3.93 -7.19 4.22
CA ILE A 93 3.48 -6.64 5.49
C ILE A 93 4.01 -7.59 6.56
N ASN A 94 5.12 -7.23 7.21
CA ASN A 94 5.82 -8.11 8.16
C ASN A 94 5.19 -8.15 9.58
N GLN A 95 3.92 -7.80 9.72
CA GLN A 95 3.17 -7.87 10.98
C GLN A 95 1.68 -8.12 10.73
N LYS A 96 0.93 -8.40 11.80
CA LYS A 96 -0.52 -8.26 11.83
C LYS A 96 -0.87 -6.89 11.20
N PRO A 97 -1.63 -6.84 10.10
CA PRO A 97 -1.82 -5.62 9.29
C PRO A 97 -2.50 -4.46 10.03
N PHE A 98 -2.84 -4.65 11.31
CA PHE A 98 -3.47 -3.70 12.21
C PHE A 98 -2.65 -3.66 13.49
N GLY A 99 -1.98 -2.52 13.75
CA GLY A 99 -1.05 -2.34 14.86
C GLY A 99 -1.69 -2.52 16.24
N LYS A 100 -2.04 -1.41 16.90
CA LYS A 100 -2.51 -1.33 18.30
C LYS A 100 -4.00 -1.63 18.51
N SER A 101 -4.47 -2.79 18.05
CA SER A 101 -5.87 -3.24 18.19
C SER A 101 -6.94 -2.25 17.66
N ASN A 102 -6.53 -1.27 16.84
CA ASN A 102 -7.33 -0.11 16.41
C ASN A 102 -7.53 -0.07 14.89
N PHE A 103 -7.23 -1.16 14.18
CA PHE A 103 -7.35 -1.27 12.72
C PHE A 103 -6.61 -0.19 11.90
N LEU A 104 -5.75 0.61 12.53
CA LEU A 104 -4.81 1.47 11.82
C LEU A 104 -3.59 0.66 11.40
N LYS A 105 -3.00 1.08 10.28
CA LYS A 105 -1.83 0.44 9.69
C LYS A 105 -0.60 1.22 10.13
N ASP A 106 0.41 0.51 10.62
CA ASP A 106 1.75 1.07 10.66
C ASP A 106 2.39 0.90 9.28
N VAL A 107 2.26 1.93 8.44
CA VAL A 107 2.77 1.92 7.06
C VAL A 107 4.30 1.90 7.03
N SER A 108 4.98 2.24 8.14
CA SER A 108 6.44 2.12 8.23
C SER A 108 6.93 0.67 8.13
N LEU A 109 6.04 -0.30 8.37
CA LEU A 109 6.31 -1.73 8.28
C LEU A 109 6.10 -2.31 6.88
N PHE A 110 5.63 -1.49 5.94
CA PHE A 110 5.33 -1.93 4.58
C PHE A 110 6.63 -1.88 3.78
N ALA A 111 7.02 -3.01 3.21
CA ALA A 111 8.16 -3.09 2.32
C ALA A 111 7.68 -3.42 0.91
N VAL A 112 8.00 -2.59 -0.08
CA VAL A 112 7.71 -2.90 -1.48
C VAL A 112 8.40 -4.22 -1.85
N SER A 113 7.59 -5.21 -2.24
CA SER A 113 8.06 -6.53 -2.64
C SER A 113 8.25 -6.62 -4.15
N ASN A 114 7.35 -6.02 -4.93
CA ASN A 114 7.31 -6.11 -6.38
C ASN A 114 6.84 -4.79 -6.99
N VAL A 115 7.32 -4.46 -8.18
CA VAL A 115 6.89 -3.29 -8.96
C VAL A 115 6.55 -3.74 -10.38
N TYR A 116 5.34 -3.43 -10.84
CA TYR A 116 4.83 -3.86 -12.15
C TYR A 116 5.00 -2.72 -13.14
N SER A 117 5.89 -2.89 -14.12
CA SER A 117 6.20 -1.85 -15.10
C SER A 117 5.21 -1.83 -16.27
N THR A 118 4.56 -2.96 -16.55
CA THR A 118 3.61 -3.12 -17.65
C THR A 118 2.22 -3.54 -17.14
N GLN A 119 1.20 -3.35 -17.98
CA GLN A 119 -0.16 -3.78 -17.65
C GLN A 119 -0.26 -5.31 -17.55
N THR A 120 0.51 -6.03 -18.39
CA THR A 120 0.60 -7.50 -18.33
C THR A 120 1.14 -7.97 -16.99
N GLN A 121 2.25 -7.40 -16.50
CA GLN A 121 2.79 -7.76 -15.19
C GLN A 121 1.81 -7.52 -14.04
N LEU A 122 1.04 -6.42 -14.10
CA LEU A 122 0.01 -6.13 -13.10
C LEU A 122 -1.13 -7.17 -13.17
N GLN A 123 -1.57 -7.53 -14.37
CA GLN A 123 -2.61 -8.53 -14.57
C GLN A 123 -2.15 -9.90 -14.04
N ASP A 124 -0.95 -10.34 -14.43
CA ASP A 124 -0.36 -11.61 -14.00
C ASP A 124 -0.20 -11.67 -12.48
N ALA A 125 0.17 -10.56 -11.84
CA ALA A 125 0.24 -10.45 -10.39
C ALA A 125 -1.15 -10.58 -9.74
N GLY A 126 -2.19 -10.00 -10.33
CA GLY A 126 -3.56 -10.13 -9.87
C GLY A 126 -4.09 -11.57 -9.97
N GLU A 127 -3.81 -12.23 -11.09
CA GLU A 127 -4.15 -13.64 -11.31
C GLU A 127 -3.38 -14.54 -10.32
N LEU A 128 -2.08 -14.30 -10.15
CA LEU A 128 -1.26 -15.01 -9.16
C LEU A 128 -1.80 -14.82 -7.74
N SER A 129 -2.14 -13.59 -7.35
CA SER A 129 -2.69 -13.29 -6.01
C SER A 129 -3.96 -14.10 -5.72
N SER A 130 -4.88 -14.18 -6.69
CA SER A 130 -6.09 -14.99 -6.58
C SER A 130 -5.77 -16.49 -6.48
N ASP A 131 -4.85 -16.96 -7.30
CA ASP A 131 -4.46 -18.37 -7.36
C ASP A 131 -3.80 -18.87 -6.07
N ILE A 132 -2.91 -18.08 -5.48
CA ILE A 132 -2.08 -18.53 -4.35
C ILE A 132 -2.79 -18.41 -3.00
N LYS A 133 -3.89 -17.64 -2.95
CA LYS A 133 -4.73 -17.48 -1.75
C LYS A 133 -5.24 -18.82 -1.22
N LYS A 134 -5.55 -19.76 -2.11
CA LYS A 134 -6.01 -21.12 -1.74
C LYS A 134 -4.93 -21.95 -1.02
N TYR A 135 -3.66 -21.57 -1.13
CA TYR A 135 -2.54 -22.20 -0.42
C TYR A 135 -2.16 -21.46 0.86
N GLY A 136 -2.99 -20.50 1.32
CA GLY A 136 -2.68 -19.69 2.50
C GLY A 136 -1.52 -18.71 2.30
N VAL A 137 -1.13 -18.45 1.04
CA VAL A 137 -0.12 -17.44 0.68
C VAL A 137 -0.85 -16.19 0.20
N SER A 138 -0.38 -15.02 0.61
CA SER A 138 -0.95 -13.74 0.16
C SER A 138 0.02 -12.92 -0.67
N LEU A 139 -0.55 -12.20 -1.64
CA LEU A 139 0.10 -11.16 -2.41
C LEU A 139 -0.86 -9.97 -2.51
N SER A 140 -0.55 -8.88 -1.82
CA SER A 140 -1.33 -7.64 -1.89
C SER A 140 -0.91 -6.84 -3.11
N VAL A 141 -1.75 -6.79 -4.15
CA VAL A 141 -1.48 -6.08 -5.41
C VAL A 141 -2.21 -4.74 -5.41
N TYR A 142 -1.47 -3.65 -5.63
CA TYR A 142 -1.99 -2.28 -5.66
C TYR A 142 -1.81 -1.68 -7.06
N PRO A 143 -2.90 -1.50 -7.84
CA PRO A 143 -2.82 -0.87 -9.15
C PRO A 143 -2.55 0.63 -9.04
N LEU A 144 -1.81 1.16 -10.01
CA LEU A 144 -1.47 2.57 -10.15
C LEU A 144 -1.78 3.03 -11.57
N ASN A 145 -2.35 4.23 -11.70
CA ASN A 145 -2.65 4.82 -13.01
C ASN A 145 -2.20 6.28 -13.07
N PHE A 146 -0.92 6.49 -13.35
CA PHE A 146 -0.33 7.84 -13.46
C PHE A 146 -0.78 8.60 -14.71
N SER A 147 -1.20 7.91 -15.78
CA SER A 147 -1.65 8.54 -17.03
C SER A 147 -2.93 9.37 -16.87
N THR A 148 -3.65 9.21 -15.75
CA THR A 148 -4.83 10.01 -15.40
C THR A 148 -4.52 11.25 -14.56
N LEU A 149 -3.24 11.51 -14.21
CA LEU A 149 -2.85 12.75 -13.56
C LEU A 149 -3.25 13.94 -14.45
N GLY A 150 -3.91 14.93 -13.86
CA GLY A 150 -4.46 16.08 -14.61
C GLY A 150 -5.80 15.83 -15.28
N SER A 151 -6.26 14.58 -15.37
CA SER A 151 -7.63 14.31 -15.82
C SER A 151 -8.60 14.81 -14.75
N SER A 152 -9.52 15.67 -15.17
CA SER A 152 -10.60 16.17 -14.32
C SER A 152 -11.54 15.02 -13.98
N ASN A 153 -11.22 14.23 -12.97
CA ASN A 153 -12.22 13.38 -12.32
C ASN A 153 -13.10 14.28 -11.45
N LEU A 154 -13.89 15.14 -12.10
CA LEU A 154 -14.92 16.00 -11.49
C LEU A 154 -16.07 15.19 -10.85
N GLN A 155 -15.98 13.86 -10.81
CA GLN A 155 -17.06 13.00 -10.35
C GLN A 155 -16.55 11.73 -9.67
N GLU A 156 -16.14 11.84 -8.42
CA GLU A 156 -16.47 10.83 -7.42
C GLU A 156 -16.94 11.60 -6.17
N LYS A 157 -18.18 12.10 -6.27
CA LYS A 157 -18.88 12.83 -5.20
C LYS A 157 -19.40 11.90 -4.09
N ASP A 158 -18.87 10.68 -4.00
CA ASP A 158 -19.30 9.72 -2.98
C ASP A 158 -18.79 10.11 -1.57
N GLY A 159 -17.78 10.98 -1.51
CA GLY A 159 -17.14 11.38 -0.25
C GLY A 159 -16.29 10.28 0.38
N PHE A 160 -16.20 9.09 -0.20
CA PHE A 160 -15.41 7.97 0.30
C PHE A 160 -14.11 7.78 -0.48
N SER A 161 -14.05 8.25 -1.73
CA SER A 161 -12.87 8.17 -2.57
C SER A 161 -11.85 9.25 -2.22
N PHE A 162 -10.55 8.92 -2.27
CA PHE A 162 -9.46 9.90 -2.08
C PHE A 162 -9.17 10.61 -3.41
N ASN A 163 -9.46 11.91 -3.47
CA ASN A 163 -9.43 12.70 -4.70
C ASN A 163 -8.73 14.05 -4.46
N PRO A 164 -7.38 14.06 -4.36
CA PRO A 164 -6.63 15.29 -4.16
C PRO A 164 -6.70 16.17 -5.40
N ASP A 165 -6.78 17.48 -5.18
CA ASP A 165 -6.57 18.46 -6.25
C ASP A 165 -5.11 18.42 -6.72
N THR A 166 -4.91 17.97 -7.95
CA THR A 166 -3.58 17.84 -8.56
C THR A 166 -3.21 19.03 -9.45
N SER A 167 -4.15 19.93 -9.73
CA SER A 167 -3.93 21.10 -10.60
C SER A 167 -2.91 22.07 -10.00
N VAL A 168 -2.84 22.15 -8.67
CA VAL A 168 -1.83 22.94 -7.96
C VAL A 168 -0.38 22.46 -8.22
N TYR A 169 -0.19 21.25 -8.74
CA TYR A 169 1.14 20.72 -9.05
C TYR A 169 1.48 20.76 -10.55
N GLU A 170 0.65 21.41 -11.37
CA GLU A 170 0.94 21.60 -12.79
C GLU A 170 2.13 22.55 -12.98
N LYS A 171 3.00 22.22 -13.94
CA LYS A 171 4.16 23.01 -14.34
C LYS A 171 4.21 23.10 -15.86
N GLU A 172 4.99 24.03 -16.38
CA GLU A 172 5.28 24.07 -17.81
C GLU A 172 5.87 22.72 -18.26
N GLY A 173 5.24 22.10 -19.26
CA GLY A 173 5.67 20.79 -19.79
C GLY A 173 5.17 19.56 -19.02
N GLY A 174 4.35 19.71 -17.97
CA GLY A 174 3.70 18.57 -17.31
C GLY A 174 3.40 18.79 -15.83
N TYR A 175 3.76 17.82 -14.99
CA TYR A 175 3.47 17.86 -13.54
C TYR A 175 4.72 17.76 -12.70
N ALA A 176 4.73 18.47 -11.57
CA ALA A 176 5.76 18.32 -10.56
C ALA A 176 5.73 16.92 -9.92
N ARG A 177 6.85 16.48 -9.35
CA ARG A 177 6.95 15.18 -8.63
C ARG A 177 5.90 15.05 -7.51
N GLU A 178 5.51 16.16 -6.90
CA GLU A 178 4.46 16.24 -5.89
C GLU A 178 3.08 15.85 -6.44
N GLY A 179 2.77 16.23 -7.68
CA GLY A 179 1.56 15.79 -8.38
C GLY A 179 1.56 14.29 -8.65
N VAL A 180 2.72 13.74 -9.03
CA VAL A 180 2.91 12.28 -9.19
C VAL A 180 2.74 11.56 -7.85
N PHE A 181 3.23 12.14 -6.75
CA PHE A 181 3.03 11.61 -5.41
C PHE A 181 1.55 11.60 -5.02
N MET A 182 0.80 12.68 -5.28
CA MET A 182 -0.66 12.70 -5.04
C MET A 182 -1.41 11.66 -5.89
N GLN A 183 -0.98 11.44 -7.13
CA GLN A 183 -1.56 10.41 -7.99
C GLN A 183 -1.22 8.99 -7.50
N PHE A 184 -0.01 8.79 -6.95
CA PHE A 184 0.34 7.54 -6.26
C PHE A 184 -0.60 7.29 -5.07
N LEU A 185 -0.82 8.32 -4.25
CA LEU A 185 -1.77 8.25 -3.14
C LEU A 185 -3.21 7.98 -3.61
N LYS A 186 -3.60 8.38 -4.82
CA LYS A 186 -4.92 8.02 -5.38
C LYS A 186 -5.05 6.51 -5.65
N GLY A 187 -4.00 5.88 -6.17
CA GLY A 187 -3.97 4.42 -6.36
C GLY A 187 -3.72 3.64 -5.06
N PHE A 188 -3.14 4.30 -4.05
CA PHE A 188 -2.91 3.74 -2.72
C PHE A 188 -3.29 4.74 -1.62
N PRO A 189 -4.60 4.89 -1.32
CA PRO A 189 -5.13 5.93 -0.44
C PRO A 189 -4.45 6.01 0.94
N PRO A 190 -4.10 7.22 1.42
CA PRO A 190 -3.34 7.39 2.64
C PRO A 190 -4.20 7.22 3.88
N ILE A 191 -4.18 6.03 4.46
CA ILE A 191 -4.72 5.77 5.79
C ILE A 191 -3.76 6.33 6.85
N ALA A 192 -4.31 6.99 7.88
CA ALA A 192 -3.59 7.55 9.01
C ALA A 192 -2.69 6.49 9.67
N SER A 193 -1.42 6.84 9.86
CA SER A 193 -0.42 5.90 10.39
C SER A 193 -0.54 5.74 11.91
N ASP A 194 -0.35 4.51 12.41
CA ASP A 194 -0.33 4.17 13.84
C ASP A 194 1.07 4.35 14.50
N SER A 195 2.06 4.81 13.72
CA SER A 195 3.47 4.99 14.14
C SER A 195 3.81 6.36 14.74
N GLY A 196 2.92 7.35 14.61
CA GLY A 196 3.11 8.72 15.10
C GLY A 196 2.13 9.10 16.20
N GLU A 197 1.77 10.39 16.25
CA GLU A 197 0.85 10.96 17.25
C GLU A 197 -0.64 10.87 16.84
N THR A 198 -0.99 9.98 15.90
CA THR A 198 -2.38 9.73 15.50
C THR A 198 -3.14 9.10 16.66
N ARG A 199 -4.32 9.64 16.99
CA ARG A 199 -5.16 9.15 18.08
C ARG A 199 -6.63 9.12 17.69
N LEU A 200 -7.26 7.96 17.84
CA LEU A 200 -8.71 7.80 17.76
C LEU A 200 -9.38 8.41 19.00
N THR A 201 -10.66 8.78 18.89
CA THR A 201 -11.46 9.10 20.08
C THR A 201 -11.61 7.86 20.96
N ASP A 202 -11.70 8.04 22.28
CA ASP A 202 -11.80 6.93 23.24
C ASP A 202 -12.91 5.93 22.89
N GLN A 203 -14.08 6.42 22.46
CA GLN A 203 -15.21 5.58 22.07
C GLN A 203 -14.91 4.75 20.82
N VAL A 204 -14.29 5.38 19.80
CA VAL A 204 -13.94 4.72 18.54
C VAL A 204 -12.80 3.72 18.75
N GLN A 205 -11.83 4.05 19.60
CA GLN A 205 -10.76 3.16 20.02
C GLN A 205 -11.33 1.93 20.73
N THR A 206 -12.24 2.13 21.69
CA THR A 206 -12.88 1.02 22.43
C THR A 206 -13.66 0.10 21.48
N TYR A 207 -14.46 0.69 20.60
CA TYR A 207 -15.23 -0.08 19.61
C TYR A 207 -14.32 -0.86 18.65
N ALA A 208 -13.25 -0.24 18.15
CA ALA A 208 -12.27 -0.90 17.31
C ALA A 208 -11.58 -2.08 18.03
N GLN A 209 -11.27 -1.92 19.33
CA GLN A 209 -10.71 -3.00 20.14
C GLN A 209 -11.69 -4.16 20.32
N ASP A 210 -12.96 -3.87 20.58
CA ASP A 210 -14.01 -4.89 20.70
C ASP A 210 -14.18 -5.66 19.39
N MET A 211 -14.23 -4.96 18.25
CA MET A 211 -14.32 -5.59 16.93
C MET A 211 -13.09 -6.44 16.61
N ARG A 212 -11.90 -5.99 17.02
CA ARG A 212 -10.66 -6.76 16.87
C ARG A 212 -10.69 -8.04 17.71
N SER A 213 -11.22 -8.00 18.93
CA SER A 213 -11.33 -9.17 19.81
C SER A 213 -12.26 -10.26 19.25
N GLN A 214 -13.21 -9.87 18.40
CA GLN A 214 -14.16 -10.77 17.73
C GLN A 214 -13.67 -11.26 16.36
N SER A 215 -12.57 -10.69 15.85
CA SER A 215 -12.01 -11.04 14.54
C SER A 215 -11.06 -12.23 14.66
N PHE A 216 -11.21 -13.22 13.78
CA PHE A 216 -10.20 -14.28 13.62
C PHE A 216 -8.99 -13.72 12.84
N ASP A 217 -7.81 -13.72 13.46
CA ASP A 217 -6.55 -13.35 12.82
C ASP A 217 -6.03 -14.52 11.96
N ASP A 218 -6.76 -14.91 10.91
CA ASP A 218 -6.21 -15.80 9.88
C ASP A 218 -5.26 -14.99 9.00
N MET A 219 -3.97 -15.01 9.32
CA MET A 219 -2.96 -14.34 8.52
C MET A 219 -2.36 -15.29 7.49
N PRO A 220 -2.65 -15.11 6.19
CA PRO A 220 -1.88 -15.79 5.16
C PRO A 220 -0.41 -15.35 5.22
N ILE A 221 0.50 -16.27 4.92
CA ILE A 221 1.94 -15.95 4.89
C ILE A 221 2.30 -15.19 3.60
N THR A 222 3.35 -14.36 3.66
CA THR A 222 3.83 -13.65 2.46
C THR A 222 4.55 -14.61 1.51
N ILE A 223 4.74 -14.21 0.24
CA ILE A 223 5.58 -14.96 -0.71
C ILE A 223 7.01 -15.14 -0.15
N SER A 224 7.59 -14.08 0.43
CA SER A 224 8.93 -14.13 1.02
C SER A 224 9.01 -15.19 2.13
N ASP A 225 8.01 -15.22 3.02
CA ASP A 225 8.00 -16.15 4.14
C ASP A 225 7.73 -17.59 3.68
N PHE A 226 6.87 -17.78 2.68
CA PHE A 226 6.69 -19.08 2.05
C PHE A 226 8.01 -19.62 1.50
N LEU A 227 8.72 -18.82 0.69
CA LEU A 227 9.97 -19.23 0.04
C LEU A 227 11.09 -19.53 1.05
N LYS A 228 11.18 -18.74 2.13
CA LYS A 228 12.17 -18.97 3.20
C LYS A 228 11.90 -20.23 4.02
N ASN A 229 10.64 -20.67 4.10
CA ASN A 229 10.21 -21.73 5.00
C ASN A 229 9.70 -22.99 4.29
N THR A 230 9.96 -23.16 2.99
CA THR A 230 9.49 -24.31 2.18
C THR A 230 9.76 -25.66 2.84
N LYS A 231 10.94 -25.84 3.44
CA LYS A 231 11.30 -27.07 4.16
C LYS A 231 10.36 -27.36 5.34
N ILE A 232 10.08 -26.35 6.17
CA ILE A 232 9.21 -26.49 7.35
C ILE A 232 7.77 -26.72 6.89
N ILE A 233 7.32 -26.00 5.86
CA ILE A 233 5.98 -26.13 5.29
C ILE A 233 5.74 -27.55 4.75
N LYS A 234 6.73 -28.15 4.07
CA LYS A 234 6.66 -29.54 3.60
C LYS A 234 6.44 -30.53 4.74
N GLU A 235 7.25 -30.44 5.79
CA GLU A 235 7.14 -31.36 6.94
C GLU A 235 5.81 -31.18 7.69
N PHE A 236 5.34 -29.94 7.83
CA PHE A 236 4.02 -29.66 8.40
C PHE A 236 2.88 -30.26 7.56
N LEU A 237 2.92 -30.07 6.23
CA LEU A 237 1.91 -30.59 5.32
C LEU A 237 1.91 -32.14 5.30
N LYS A 238 3.08 -32.78 5.34
CA LYS A 238 3.20 -34.24 5.51
C LYS A 238 2.48 -34.70 6.78
N LYS A 239 2.73 -34.04 7.91
CA LYS A 239 2.11 -34.40 9.19
C LYS A 239 0.59 -34.27 9.17
N ILE A 240 0.06 -33.19 8.57
CA ILE A 240 -1.40 -33.00 8.41
C ILE A 240 -2.02 -34.13 7.59
N ILE A 241 -1.34 -34.56 6.51
CA ILE A 241 -1.81 -35.65 5.65
C ILE A 241 -1.74 -36.99 6.40
N GLU A 242 -0.64 -37.27 7.11
CA GLU A 242 -0.49 -38.48 7.95
C GLU A 242 -1.55 -38.57 9.04
N ASP A 243 -1.94 -37.44 9.63
CA ASP A 243 -2.98 -37.34 10.66
C ASP A 243 -4.41 -37.41 10.09
N GLY A 244 -4.57 -37.49 8.76
CA GLY A 244 -5.86 -37.56 8.09
C GLY A 244 -6.66 -36.26 8.16
N LEU A 245 -6.02 -35.14 8.49
CA LEU A 245 -6.65 -33.82 8.58
C LEU A 245 -6.83 -33.17 7.19
N MET A 246 -6.11 -33.66 6.18
CA MET A 246 -6.22 -33.26 4.78
C MET A 246 -5.97 -34.46 3.87
N SER A 247 -6.66 -34.50 2.73
CA SER A 247 -6.35 -35.42 1.64
C SER A 247 -5.92 -34.65 0.39
N LEU A 248 -4.95 -35.20 -0.34
CA LEU A 248 -4.52 -34.67 -1.63
C LEU A 248 -5.29 -35.36 -2.76
N SER A 249 -5.53 -34.63 -3.85
CA SER A 249 -6.14 -35.20 -5.04
C SER A 249 -5.09 -35.87 -5.95
N GLY A 250 -5.42 -37.04 -6.49
CA GLY A 250 -4.55 -37.73 -7.46
C GLY A 250 -3.23 -38.19 -6.84
N ASN A 251 -2.13 -38.05 -7.60
CA ASN A 251 -0.79 -38.50 -7.21
C ASN A 251 0.07 -37.36 -6.61
N GLU A 252 -0.55 -36.32 -6.06
CA GLU A 252 0.19 -35.21 -5.46
C GLU A 252 0.79 -35.60 -4.11
N THR A 253 1.97 -35.06 -3.84
CA THR A 253 2.64 -35.17 -2.53
C THR A 253 2.84 -33.78 -1.95
N ALA A 254 3.01 -33.69 -0.63
CA ALA A 254 3.35 -32.43 0.03
C ALA A 254 4.56 -31.74 -0.62
N ASP A 255 5.60 -32.52 -0.93
CA ASP A 255 6.81 -32.01 -1.59
C ASP A 255 6.49 -31.46 -2.99
N SER A 256 5.74 -32.21 -3.80
CA SER A 256 5.35 -31.81 -5.17
C SER A 256 4.55 -30.51 -5.19
N ILE A 257 3.60 -30.35 -4.27
CA ILE A 257 2.77 -29.14 -4.17
C ILE A 257 3.64 -27.92 -3.80
N VAL A 258 4.46 -28.06 -2.75
CA VAL A 258 5.30 -26.96 -2.27
C VAL A 258 6.35 -26.59 -3.32
N ASP A 259 6.98 -27.56 -3.99
CA ASP A 259 8.01 -27.29 -5.00
C ASP A 259 7.45 -26.62 -6.25
N LYS A 260 6.29 -27.08 -6.76
CA LYS A 260 5.63 -26.41 -7.90
C LYS A 260 5.26 -24.97 -7.56
N LEU A 261 4.73 -24.73 -6.36
CA LEU A 261 4.37 -23.39 -5.93
C LEU A 261 5.63 -22.52 -5.74
N ALA A 262 6.67 -23.04 -5.10
CA ALA A 262 7.94 -22.33 -4.91
C ALA A 262 8.55 -21.91 -6.24
N LEU A 263 8.63 -22.81 -7.23
CA LEU A 263 9.16 -22.50 -8.56
C LEU A 263 8.36 -21.38 -9.26
N ARG A 264 7.03 -21.42 -9.18
CA ARG A 264 6.18 -20.36 -9.75
C ARG A 264 6.41 -19.03 -9.05
N LEU A 265 6.50 -19.03 -7.72
CA LEU A 265 6.72 -17.84 -6.91
C LEU A 265 8.12 -17.24 -7.13
N GLU A 266 9.14 -18.07 -7.26
CA GLU A 266 10.51 -17.64 -7.57
C GLU A 266 10.61 -17.00 -8.96
N ALA A 267 9.97 -17.60 -9.97
CA ALA A 267 9.90 -17.03 -11.32
C ALA A 267 9.24 -15.64 -11.29
N PHE A 268 8.10 -15.52 -10.60
CA PHE A 268 7.40 -14.25 -10.42
C PHE A 268 8.28 -13.20 -9.71
N GLN A 269 8.96 -13.57 -8.62
CA GLN A 269 9.84 -12.67 -7.89
C GLN A 269 11.01 -12.20 -8.77
N LYS A 270 11.62 -13.10 -9.55
CA LYS A 270 12.73 -12.75 -10.45
C LYS A 270 12.33 -11.74 -11.52
N GLU A 271 11.09 -11.79 -11.99
CA GLU A 271 10.61 -10.90 -13.04
C GLU A 271 10.23 -9.50 -12.52
N THR A 272 9.72 -9.41 -11.28
CA THR A 272 9.01 -8.22 -10.80
C THR A 272 9.64 -7.54 -9.58
N VAL A 273 10.63 -8.17 -8.94
CA VAL A 273 11.43 -7.52 -7.88
C VAL A 273 12.44 -6.60 -8.55
N ARG A 274 12.47 -5.32 -8.14
CA ARG A 274 13.55 -4.43 -8.58
C ARG A 274 14.90 -4.90 -8.00
N PRO A 275 15.96 -5.02 -8.83
CA PRO A 275 17.32 -5.17 -8.31
C PRO A 275 17.64 -4.00 -7.38
N LYS A 276 18.22 -4.28 -6.20
CA LYS A 276 18.70 -3.20 -5.31
C LYS A 276 19.72 -2.36 -6.06
N GLY A 277 19.40 -1.09 -6.34
CA GLY A 277 20.31 -0.12 -6.94
C GLY A 277 20.13 0.16 -8.43
N GLU A 278 19.16 -0.44 -9.13
CA GLU A 278 18.85 -0.08 -10.52
C GLU A 278 17.71 0.94 -10.58
N THR A 279 18.07 2.20 -10.76
CA THR A 279 17.19 3.23 -11.32
C THR A 279 17.09 3.01 -12.83
N ASN A 280 16.33 2.01 -13.26
CA ASN A 280 15.98 1.90 -14.68
C ASN A 280 14.88 2.93 -14.99
N ILE A 281 15.31 4.10 -15.50
CA ILE A 281 14.90 4.82 -16.74
C ILE A 281 15.52 6.22 -16.69
#